data_AF-R7BFE9-F1
#
_entry.id   AF-R7BFE9-F1
#
_cell.length_a   1.000
_cell.length_b   1.000
_cell.length_c   1.000
_cell.angle_alpha   90.00
_cell.angle_beta   90.00
_cell.angle_gamma   90.00
#
_symmetry.space_group_name_H-M   'P 1'
#
loop_
_entity.id
_entity.type
_entity.pdbx_description
1 polymer ?
#
loop_
_entity_poly.entity_id
_entity_poly.type
_entity_poly.pdbx_seq_one_letter_code
_entity_poly.pdbx_strand_id
1 'polypeptide(L)'
;MRKIISFILCAAMVLSFSSVTAFADEITYKDISISADELAGTADENVKTIQKALDEARNSATDEKRYRIYLPKGSFNLNSTLNIFSNTELYLDNETTLIQTAPKGQNIIKSGDFGQKHILYNGFRNIKIDGGTWNMNFNGSCAMRFGHCTNLSINNVKINSVKDAHHIEVAGADTVSITNSLFTASSRTSERSGSCEAIQLDILHDSVHFVGFEEFDDTPNKNVTISGCTFENLYSGIGTRSGVVSKYFDNVVIENNIFKNITEKAISCFNYKNSKIINNTFSDVSAGISFEYLPNNIFDKSYSQRMYIPNDGKVGSINSNSSTVISGNVMNIKQMADKSSYGIYAYGGKIDAQTAAGKGVINCAGDYTISDLSISNNTVNCSSSESRGIFVTGVNNSEIVSNRLTDYASAENGINAVNICASSKNTVVGNVIDGNFNNGISLYDANSLSSKNIDIDNNSITNIKSYGIRVANDSFAVIKSSNNISAGTSTICLYSKNYSQNLANVTLASTSFSLRNKPLITLSSVNGNTGYKVYRALYNGTYKQIATAKVLKFEDKSAGAYSRNFYRIAPYTKVAKSEIIGKNYIDVAF
;
A
#
# COMPACT_ATOMS: atom_id res chain seq x y z
N MET A 1 -49.98 -7.38 39.23
CA MET A 1 -49.27 -7.67 37.96
C MET A 1 -47.94 -6.93 37.93
N ARG A 2 -46.92 -7.56 38.52
CA ARG A 2 -45.46 -7.31 38.46
C ARG A 2 -44.93 -8.14 39.64
N LYS A 3 -43.90 -8.96 39.38
CA LYS A 3 -43.39 -10.08 40.20
C LYS A 3 -44.04 -11.43 39.87
N ILE A 4 -43.52 -12.09 38.83
CA ILE A 4 -43.33 -13.55 38.58
C ILE A 4 -42.85 -13.68 37.11
N ILE A 5 -41.76 -13.01 36.71
CA ILE A 5 -41.05 -13.29 35.43
C ILE A 5 -39.56 -12.94 35.60
N SER A 6 -38.92 -13.39 36.68
CA SER A 6 -37.47 -13.17 36.84
C SER A 6 -36.73 -14.36 37.47
N PHE A 7 -37.40 -15.50 37.65
CA PHE A 7 -36.79 -16.69 38.24
C PHE A 7 -36.68 -17.89 37.30
N ILE A 8 -37.16 -17.77 36.04
CA ILE A 8 -37.05 -18.84 35.04
C ILE A 8 -35.88 -18.60 34.05
N LEU A 9 -35.31 -17.39 33.98
CA LEU A 9 -34.14 -17.13 33.12
C LEU A 9 -32.78 -17.47 33.76
N CYS A 10 -32.69 -17.60 35.09
CA CYS A 10 -31.41 -17.96 35.74
C CYS A 10 -31.19 -19.48 35.90
N ALA A 11 -32.23 -20.31 35.76
CA ALA A 11 -32.09 -21.76 35.85
C ALA A 11 -31.77 -22.43 34.51
N ALA A 12 -31.96 -21.73 33.37
CA ALA A 12 -31.58 -22.21 32.05
C ALA A 12 -30.12 -21.91 31.67
N MET A 13 -29.37 -21.20 32.53
CA MET A 13 -27.99 -20.77 32.26
C MET A 13 -26.93 -21.54 33.07
N VAL A 14 -27.32 -22.61 33.79
CA VAL A 14 -26.42 -23.37 34.67
C VAL A 14 -26.30 -24.86 34.31
N LEU A 15 -26.85 -25.31 33.15
CA LEU A 15 -26.79 -26.72 32.75
C LEU A 15 -26.25 -27.00 31.33
N SER A 16 -25.33 -26.17 30.82
CA SER A 16 -24.57 -26.52 29.60
C SER A 16 -23.10 -26.08 29.64
N PHE A 17 -22.46 -26.24 30.79
CA PHE A 17 -21.00 -26.31 30.88
C PHE A 17 -20.57 -27.75 31.20
N SER A 18 -21.01 -28.71 30.38
CA SER A 18 -20.10 -29.80 30.04
C SER A 18 -19.06 -29.19 29.11
N SER A 19 -18.00 -28.64 29.72
CA SER A 19 -16.74 -28.40 29.03
C SER A 19 -16.29 -29.75 28.47
N VAL A 20 -16.67 -30.03 27.23
CA VAL A 20 -15.88 -30.92 26.39
C VAL A 20 -14.60 -30.14 26.16
N THR A 21 -13.64 -30.30 27.07
CA THR A 21 -12.24 -30.12 26.74
C THR A 21 -12.00 -31.09 25.60
N ALA A 22 -12.16 -30.63 24.36
CA ALA A 22 -11.51 -31.26 23.23
C ALA A 22 -10.03 -31.16 23.57
N PHE A 23 -9.48 -32.24 24.11
CA PHE A 23 -8.04 -32.43 24.10
C PHE A 23 -7.66 -32.30 22.63
N ALA A 24 -6.90 -31.26 22.28
CA ALA A 24 -6.26 -31.25 20.98
C ALA A 24 -5.44 -32.53 20.94
N ASP A 25 -5.75 -33.43 20.01
CA ASP A 25 -4.99 -34.67 19.87
C ASP A 25 -3.49 -34.32 19.80
N GLU A 26 -2.70 -34.97 20.64
CA GLU A 26 -1.26 -34.70 20.71
C GLU A 26 -0.64 -35.04 19.35
N ILE A 27 -0.06 -34.04 18.68
CA ILE A 27 0.64 -34.26 17.41
C ILE A 27 1.90 -35.08 17.71
N THR A 28 1.95 -36.28 17.18
CA THR A 28 3.13 -37.16 17.21
C THR A 28 3.97 -36.98 15.96
N TYR A 29 5.27 -37.22 16.08
CA TYR A 29 6.22 -37.08 14.99
C TYR A 29 6.96 -38.38 14.71
N LYS A 30 7.16 -38.69 13.42
CA LYS A 30 8.12 -39.68 12.96
C LYS A 30 9.31 -38.99 12.30
N ASP A 31 10.51 -39.30 12.76
CA ASP A 31 11.73 -38.72 12.25
C ASP A 31 12.39 -39.63 11.21
N ILE A 32 12.83 -39.03 10.11
CA ILE A 32 13.68 -39.66 9.10
C ILE A 32 14.94 -38.80 8.98
N SER A 33 16.09 -39.33 9.39
CA SER A 33 17.38 -38.66 9.23
C SER A 33 18.12 -39.28 8.06
N ILE A 34 18.44 -38.46 7.06
CA ILE A 34 19.25 -38.89 5.92
C ILE A 34 20.71 -38.58 6.25
N SER A 35 21.60 -39.58 6.12
CA SER A 35 23.02 -39.41 6.36
C SER A 35 23.74 -38.81 5.14
N ALA A 36 24.92 -38.23 5.36
CA ALA A 36 25.73 -37.68 4.26
C ALA A 36 26.14 -38.76 3.24
N ASP A 37 26.37 -39.99 3.71
CA ASP A 37 26.71 -41.13 2.85
C ASP A 37 25.55 -41.53 1.93
N GLU A 38 24.30 -41.41 2.40
CA GLU A 38 23.11 -41.63 1.57
C GLU A 38 22.90 -40.56 0.50
N LEU A 39 23.52 -39.39 0.65
CA LEU A 39 23.53 -38.29 -0.33
C LEU A 39 24.90 -38.08 -1.00
N ALA A 40 25.80 -39.08 -0.94
CA ALA A 40 27.11 -39.02 -1.58
C ALA A 40 27.09 -39.45 -3.07
N GLY A 41 25.90 -39.61 -3.65
CA GLY A 41 25.69 -40.11 -5.00
C GLY A 41 25.66 -39.04 -6.08
N THR A 42 25.33 -39.48 -7.29
CA THR A 42 24.96 -38.63 -8.42
C THR A 42 23.71 -37.80 -8.12
N ALA A 43 23.45 -36.78 -8.95
CA ALA A 43 22.28 -35.93 -8.75
C ALA A 43 20.94 -36.69 -8.81
N ASP A 44 20.86 -37.75 -9.62
CA ASP A 44 19.68 -38.63 -9.71
C ASP A 44 19.49 -39.47 -8.45
N GLU A 45 20.58 -40.01 -7.90
CA GLU A 45 20.56 -40.78 -6.65
C GLU A 45 20.16 -39.89 -5.47
N ASN A 46 20.69 -38.67 -5.39
CA ASN A 46 20.34 -37.72 -4.33
C ASN A 46 18.84 -37.35 -4.36
N VAL A 47 18.28 -37.08 -5.55
CA VAL A 47 16.85 -36.82 -5.69
C VAL A 47 16.04 -38.04 -5.25
N LYS A 48 16.39 -39.25 -5.70
CA LYS A 48 15.69 -40.49 -5.30
C LYS A 48 15.74 -40.73 -3.79
N THR A 49 16.88 -40.50 -3.15
CA THR A 49 17.04 -40.64 -1.70
C THR A 49 16.13 -39.68 -0.94
N ILE A 50 16.14 -38.39 -1.29
CA ILE A 50 15.30 -37.38 -0.61
C ILE A 50 13.82 -37.63 -0.92
N GLN A 51 13.47 -37.90 -2.17
CA GLN A 51 12.08 -38.15 -2.57
C GLN A 51 11.52 -39.41 -1.89
N LYS A 52 12.33 -40.45 -1.66
CA LYS A 52 11.88 -41.63 -0.91
C LYS A 52 11.42 -41.29 0.51
N ALA A 53 12.12 -40.39 1.20
CA ALA A 53 11.71 -39.93 2.53
C ALA A 53 10.41 -39.10 2.47
N LEU A 54 10.28 -38.21 1.48
CA LEU A 54 9.06 -37.43 1.25
C LEU A 54 7.86 -38.31 0.88
N ASP A 55 8.07 -39.34 0.09
CA ASP A 55 7.06 -40.33 -0.29
C ASP A 55 6.63 -41.20 0.89
N GLU A 56 7.54 -41.49 1.84
CA GLU A 56 7.16 -42.17 3.07
C GLU A 56 6.21 -41.32 3.91
N ALA A 57 6.48 -40.02 4.01
CA ALA A 57 5.57 -39.08 4.65
C ALA A 57 4.23 -39.01 3.90
N ARG A 58 4.23 -38.86 2.57
CA ARG A 58 3.02 -38.90 1.73
C ARG A 58 2.13 -40.10 2.04
N ASN A 59 2.73 -41.28 2.16
CA ASN A 59 2.00 -42.54 2.27
C ASN A 59 1.49 -42.84 3.69
N SER A 60 1.98 -42.14 4.72
CA SER A 60 1.77 -42.56 6.12
C SER A 60 1.50 -41.42 7.11
N ALA A 61 1.68 -40.16 6.72
CA ALA A 61 1.40 -39.03 7.59
C ALA A 61 -0.11 -38.76 7.71
N THR A 62 -0.53 -38.39 8.91
CA THR A 62 -1.89 -37.88 9.21
C THR A 62 -1.76 -36.53 9.90
N ASP A 63 -2.89 -35.89 10.23
CA ASP A 63 -2.86 -34.60 10.93
C ASP A 63 -2.29 -34.74 12.35
N GLU A 64 -2.48 -35.91 12.96
CA GLU A 64 -2.02 -36.33 14.29
C GLU A 64 -0.64 -37.00 14.29
N LYS A 65 -0.20 -37.55 13.15
CA LYS A 65 1.12 -38.19 12.99
C LYS A 65 1.87 -37.58 11.82
N ARG A 66 2.72 -36.61 12.11
CA ARG A 66 3.50 -35.86 11.11
C ARG A 66 4.91 -36.41 10.95
N TYR A 67 5.57 -36.04 9.86
CA TYR A 67 6.92 -36.52 9.55
C TYR A 67 7.92 -35.36 9.58
N ARG A 68 9.08 -35.59 10.19
CA ARG A 68 10.22 -34.66 10.15
C ARG A 68 11.37 -35.34 9.41
N ILE A 69 11.82 -34.72 8.34
CA ILE A 69 12.91 -35.23 7.49
C ILE A 69 14.10 -34.31 7.68
N TYR A 70 15.26 -34.88 8.01
CA TYR A 70 16.48 -34.13 8.29
C TYR A 70 17.52 -34.41 7.20
N LEU A 71 17.99 -33.36 6.54
CA LEU A 71 19.10 -33.42 5.59
C LEU A 71 20.42 -33.07 6.29
N PRO A 72 21.50 -33.80 5.97
CA PRO A 72 22.79 -33.61 6.60
C PRO A 72 23.51 -32.39 6.00
N LYS A 73 24.55 -31.91 6.69
CA LYS A 73 25.48 -30.94 6.12
C LYS A 73 26.12 -31.45 4.82
N GLY A 74 26.35 -30.57 3.86
CA GLY A 74 27.01 -30.91 2.59
C GLY A 74 26.37 -30.23 1.37
N SER A 75 26.98 -30.42 0.20
CA SER A 75 26.49 -29.86 -1.06
C SER A 75 26.02 -30.97 -1.99
N PHE A 76 24.73 -30.94 -2.36
CA PHE A 76 24.07 -32.02 -3.06
C PHE A 76 23.44 -31.50 -4.36
N ASN A 77 23.91 -32.02 -5.48
CA ASN A 77 23.31 -31.72 -6.78
C ASN A 77 21.98 -32.45 -6.92
N LEU A 78 20.99 -31.78 -7.53
CA LEU A 78 19.67 -32.31 -7.84
C LEU A 78 19.39 -32.05 -9.31
N ASN A 79 18.99 -33.07 -10.06
CA ASN A 79 18.68 -32.96 -11.49
C ASN A 79 17.18 -33.02 -11.79
N SER A 80 16.34 -33.07 -10.76
CA SER A 80 14.89 -33.04 -10.87
C SER A 80 14.22 -32.40 -9.63
N THR A 81 12.98 -31.98 -9.79
CA THR A 81 12.16 -31.38 -8.72
C THR A 81 11.73 -32.42 -7.67
N LEU A 82 11.87 -32.06 -6.39
CA LEU A 82 11.29 -32.78 -5.26
C LEU A 82 9.82 -32.39 -5.04
N ASN A 83 8.97 -33.36 -4.71
CA ASN A 83 7.57 -33.16 -4.37
C ASN A 83 7.38 -33.38 -2.86
N ILE A 84 6.99 -32.32 -2.13
CA ILE A 84 6.63 -32.39 -0.71
C ILE A 84 5.10 -32.45 -0.55
N PHE A 85 4.63 -33.24 0.40
CA PHE A 85 3.20 -33.49 0.62
C PHE A 85 2.78 -33.04 2.03
N SER A 86 1.49 -33.12 2.32
CA SER A 86 0.93 -32.69 3.60
C SER A 86 1.61 -33.35 4.81
N ASN A 87 1.55 -32.68 5.96
CA ASN A 87 2.01 -33.20 7.24
C ASN A 87 3.50 -33.57 7.27
N THR A 88 4.31 -32.80 6.54
CA THR A 88 5.74 -33.03 6.34
C THR A 88 6.55 -31.78 6.67
N GLU A 89 7.55 -31.95 7.53
CA GLU A 89 8.53 -30.92 7.88
C GLU A 89 9.91 -31.35 7.37
N LEU A 90 10.56 -30.49 6.58
CA LEU A 90 11.88 -30.70 6.01
C LEU A 90 12.88 -29.75 6.67
N TYR A 91 13.83 -30.31 7.40
CA TYR A 91 14.90 -29.60 8.10
C TYR A 91 16.22 -29.83 7.38
N LEU A 92 16.90 -28.75 7.02
CA LEU A 92 18.23 -28.78 6.45
C LEU A 92 19.21 -28.24 7.48
N ASP A 93 20.37 -28.89 7.59
CA ASP A 93 21.50 -28.29 8.29
C ASP A 93 21.85 -26.93 7.65
N ASN A 94 22.33 -25.98 8.45
CA ASN A 94 22.66 -24.64 7.98
C ASN A 94 23.78 -24.65 6.91
N GLU A 95 24.62 -25.68 6.90
CA GLU A 95 25.67 -25.91 5.90
C GLU A 95 25.21 -26.81 4.74
N THR A 96 23.95 -27.26 4.71
CA THR A 96 23.39 -27.97 3.55
C THR A 96 23.20 -27.00 2.38
N THR A 97 23.65 -27.40 1.19
CA THR A 97 23.36 -26.71 -0.07
C THR A 97 22.73 -27.68 -1.08
N LEU A 98 21.50 -27.41 -1.51
CA LEU A 98 20.87 -28.10 -2.63
C LEU A 98 21.11 -27.30 -3.91
N ILE A 99 21.69 -27.93 -4.93
CA ILE A 99 22.11 -27.27 -6.17
C ILE A 99 21.28 -27.82 -7.34
N GLN A 100 20.52 -26.95 -8.01
CA GLN A 100 19.74 -27.33 -9.18
C GLN A 100 20.63 -27.49 -10.43
N THR A 101 20.79 -28.72 -10.91
CA THR A 101 21.63 -29.06 -12.07
C THR A 101 20.84 -29.63 -13.24
N ALA A 102 19.50 -29.60 -13.21
CA ALA A 102 18.68 -30.04 -14.34
C ALA A 102 19.03 -29.23 -15.61
N PRO A 103 19.11 -29.89 -16.78
CA PRO A 103 19.42 -29.21 -18.05
C PRO A 103 18.29 -28.30 -18.55
N LYS A 104 17.07 -28.47 -18.01
CA LYS A 104 15.90 -27.62 -18.28
C LYS A 104 15.49 -26.90 -17.01
N GLY A 105 14.72 -25.82 -17.17
CA GLY A 105 14.11 -25.09 -16.06
C GLY A 105 13.31 -26.00 -15.14
N GLN A 106 13.72 -26.17 -13.88
CA GLN A 106 13.01 -27.00 -12.89
C GLN A 106 13.12 -26.39 -11.49
N ASN A 107 12.07 -26.57 -10.69
CA ASN A 107 12.10 -26.19 -9.29
C ASN A 107 13.04 -27.11 -8.50
N ILE A 108 13.56 -26.66 -7.36
CA ILE A 108 14.17 -27.59 -6.41
C ILE A 108 13.08 -28.38 -5.71
N ILE A 109 12.03 -27.70 -5.22
CA ILE A 109 10.95 -28.33 -4.48
C ILE A 109 9.59 -27.69 -4.82
N LYS A 110 8.52 -28.49 -4.79
CA LYS A 110 7.15 -28.00 -4.90
C LYS A 110 6.20 -28.83 -4.07
N SER A 111 5.01 -28.30 -3.78
CA SER A 111 3.96 -29.13 -3.18
C SER A 111 3.30 -30.05 -4.21
N GLY A 112 3.25 -31.35 -3.90
CA GLY A 112 2.51 -32.34 -4.67
C GLY A 112 3.09 -32.71 -6.03
N ASP A 113 2.42 -33.67 -6.67
CA ASP A 113 2.76 -34.08 -8.03
C ASP A 113 2.21 -33.09 -9.06
N PHE A 114 2.84 -33.06 -10.24
CA PHE A 114 2.38 -32.20 -11.33
C PHE A 114 0.98 -32.59 -11.81
N GLY A 115 0.07 -31.63 -11.92
CA GLY A 115 -1.28 -31.85 -12.45
C GLY A 115 -2.27 -32.39 -11.43
N GLN A 116 -1.90 -32.45 -10.14
CA GLN A 116 -2.86 -32.78 -9.08
C GLN A 116 -3.90 -31.67 -8.97
N LYS A 117 -5.17 -32.09 -8.89
CA LYS A 117 -6.33 -31.21 -8.93
C LYS A 117 -6.82 -30.88 -7.53
N HIS A 118 -6.74 -29.62 -7.16
CA HIS A 118 -7.29 -29.08 -5.92
C HIS A 118 -8.16 -27.86 -6.19
N ILE A 119 -9.00 -27.53 -5.22
CA ILE A 119 -9.82 -26.31 -5.23
C ILE A 119 -9.66 -25.63 -3.89
N LEU A 120 -9.75 -24.30 -3.90
CA LEU A 120 -9.61 -23.46 -2.73
C LEU A 120 -8.29 -23.78 -2.00
N TYR A 121 -8.34 -23.83 -0.67
CA TYR A 121 -7.20 -24.12 0.19
C TYR A 121 -7.10 -25.61 0.55
N ASN A 122 -7.81 -26.50 -0.18
CA ASN A 122 -7.99 -27.92 0.16
C ASN A 122 -6.97 -28.86 -0.53
N GLY A 123 -5.79 -28.35 -0.89
CA GLY A 123 -4.69 -29.16 -1.40
C GLY A 123 -3.80 -29.67 -0.29
N PHE A 124 -2.60 -29.11 -0.20
CA PHE A 124 -1.57 -29.54 0.73
C PHE A 124 -1.67 -28.78 2.05
N ARG A 125 -1.30 -29.40 3.17
CA ARG A 125 -1.33 -28.72 4.47
C ARG A 125 -0.22 -29.11 5.42
N ASN A 126 0.08 -28.24 6.38
CA ASN A 126 1.06 -28.51 7.43
C ASN A 126 2.44 -28.86 6.86
N ILE A 127 2.92 -28.03 5.92
CA ILE A 127 4.25 -28.18 5.32
C ILE A 127 5.20 -27.20 5.98
N LYS A 128 6.36 -27.68 6.41
CA LYS A 128 7.44 -26.83 6.92
C LYS A 128 8.75 -27.09 6.17
N ILE A 129 9.47 -26.03 5.83
CA ILE A 129 10.86 -26.07 5.36
C ILE A 129 11.68 -25.16 6.27
N ASP A 130 12.80 -25.66 6.80
CA ASP A 130 13.64 -24.95 7.75
C ASP A 130 15.12 -25.15 7.40
N GLY A 131 15.83 -24.07 7.08
CA GLY A 131 17.27 -24.09 6.90
C GLY A 131 17.78 -24.35 5.47
N GLY A 132 19.11 -24.38 5.37
CA GLY A 132 19.85 -24.71 4.16
C GLY A 132 19.91 -23.63 3.08
N THR A 133 20.81 -23.85 2.12
CA THR A 133 20.98 -23.05 0.92
C THR A 133 20.35 -23.75 -0.28
N TRP A 134 19.51 -23.03 -1.01
CA TRP A 134 18.79 -23.46 -2.20
C TRP A 134 19.36 -22.71 -3.40
N ASN A 135 20.36 -23.30 -4.04
CA ASN A 135 21.11 -22.69 -5.13
C ASN A 135 20.51 -23.11 -6.47
N MET A 136 19.86 -22.16 -7.15
CA MET A 136 19.27 -22.42 -8.46
C MET A 136 20.28 -22.52 -9.59
N ASN A 137 21.56 -22.21 -9.38
CA ASN A 137 22.63 -22.33 -10.37
C ASN A 137 22.27 -21.68 -11.73
N PHE A 138 21.60 -20.53 -11.66
CA PHE A 138 21.04 -19.78 -12.78
C PHE A 138 20.07 -20.58 -13.67
N ASN A 139 19.38 -21.56 -13.09
CA ASN A 139 18.27 -22.26 -13.72
C ASN A 139 17.06 -21.32 -13.90
N GLY A 140 16.37 -21.47 -15.03
CA GLY A 140 15.27 -20.60 -15.48
C GLY A 140 13.90 -20.89 -14.86
N SER A 141 13.86 -21.31 -13.59
CA SER A 141 12.64 -21.67 -12.86
C SER A 141 12.72 -21.14 -11.43
N CYS A 142 11.64 -21.25 -10.66
CA CYS A 142 11.65 -20.84 -9.25
C CYS A 142 12.19 -21.93 -8.33
N ALA A 143 12.82 -21.59 -7.20
CA ALA A 143 13.40 -22.60 -6.31
C ALA A 143 12.32 -23.40 -5.59
N MET A 144 11.29 -22.71 -5.10
CA MET A 144 10.18 -23.32 -4.37
C MET A 144 8.83 -22.88 -4.94
N ARG A 145 7.89 -23.81 -5.08
CA ARG A 145 6.57 -23.54 -5.67
C ARG A 145 5.43 -24.22 -4.91
N PHE A 146 4.45 -23.45 -4.45
CA PHE A 146 3.36 -23.97 -3.62
C PHE A 146 1.98 -23.50 -4.10
N GLY A 147 1.07 -24.43 -4.32
CA GLY A 147 -0.29 -24.17 -4.76
C GLY A 147 -1.32 -24.87 -3.88
N HIS A 148 -2.50 -24.25 -3.69
CA HIS A 148 -3.60 -24.84 -2.90
C HIS A 148 -3.16 -25.30 -1.50
N CYS A 149 -2.35 -24.49 -0.81
CA CYS A 149 -1.74 -24.87 0.46
C CYS A 149 -2.42 -24.23 1.68
N THR A 150 -2.46 -24.94 2.81
CA THR A 150 -2.81 -24.37 4.12
C THR A 150 -1.71 -24.62 5.15
N ASN A 151 -1.35 -23.62 5.98
CA ASN A 151 -0.31 -23.79 7.00
C ASN A 151 1.04 -24.20 6.39
N LEU A 152 1.58 -23.34 5.53
CA LEU A 152 2.90 -23.45 4.93
C LEU A 152 3.90 -22.57 5.69
N SER A 153 5.03 -23.14 6.10
CA SER A 153 6.09 -22.42 6.80
C SER A 153 7.44 -22.62 6.13
N ILE A 154 8.13 -21.54 5.79
CA ILE A 154 9.47 -21.53 5.19
C ILE A 154 10.34 -20.61 6.03
N ASN A 155 11.33 -21.16 6.73
CA ASN A 155 12.14 -20.41 7.68
C ASN A 155 13.63 -20.62 7.44
N ASN A 156 14.44 -19.61 7.74
CA ASN A 156 15.90 -19.72 7.79
C ASN A 156 16.53 -20.21 6.47
N VAL A 157 15.89 -20.00 5.33
CA VAL A 157 16.41 -20.47 4.04
C VAL A 157 17.26 -19.40 3.37
N LYS A 158 18.28 -19.82 2.62
CA LYS A 158 19.01 -18.95 1.69
C LYS A 158 18.75 -19.40 0.26
N ILE A 159 18.04 -18.60 -0.53
CA ILE A 159 17.78 -18.90 -1.95
C ILE A 159 18.60 -17.94 -2.83
N ASN A 160 19.36 -18.49 -3.78
CA ASN A 160 20.21 -17.67 -4.64
C ASN A 160 20.38 -18.21 -6.07
N SER A 161 20.99 -17.39 -6.93
CA SER A 161 21.36 -17.73 -8.30
C SER A 161 20.16 -18.11 -9.16
N VAL A 162 19.08 -17.32 -9.10
CA VAL A 162 17.87 -17.52 -9.91
C VAL A 162 18.00 -16.76 -11.22
N LYS A 163 17.65 -17.36 -12.37
CA LYS A 163 17.70 -16.69 -13.67
C LYS A 163 16.29 -16.46 -14.21
N ASP A 164 15.95 -15.21 -14.50
CA ASP A 164 14.69 -14.81 -15.15
C ASP A 164 13.41 -15.45 -14.55
N ALA A 165 13.42 -15.74 -13.24
CA ALA A 165 12.34 -16.40 -12.52
C ALA A 165 12.29 -15.89 -11.07
N HIS A 166 11.37 -16.45 -10.28
CA HIS A 166 11.10 -16.08 -8.89
C HIS A 166 11.89 -16.96 -7.92
N HIS A 167 12.18 -16.54 -6.69
CA HIS A 167 12.79 -17.46 -5.71
C HIS A 167 11.73 -18.40 -5.14
N ILE A 168 10.59 -17.84 -4.75
CA ILE A 168 9.42 -18.56 -4.24
C ILE A 168 8.18 -18.06 -4.99
N GLU A 169 7.32 -18.99 -5.41
CA GLU A 169 5.95 -18.66 -5.84
C GLU A 169 4.91 -19.38 -4.98
N VAL A 170 3.87 -18.66 -4.59
CA VAL A 170 2.73 -19.18 -3.81
C VAL A 170 1.41 -18.71 -4.42
N ALA A 171 0.47 -19.62 -4.67
CA ALA A 171 -0.85 -19.29 -5.20
C ALA A 171 -1.97 -20.09 -4.50
N GLY A 172 -3.10 -19.43 -4.22
CA GLY A 172 -4.25 -20.03 -3.54
C GLY A 172 -3.94 -20.65 -2.18
N ALA A 173 -3.14 -19.96 -1.36
CA ALA A 173 -2.74 -20.44 -0.06
C ALA A 173 -3.37 -19.68 1.12
N ASP A 174 -3.66 -20.39 2.21
CA ASP A 174 -4.12 -19.84 3.49
C ASP A 174 -3.06 -20.10 4.56
N THR A 175 -2.71 -19.11 5.36
CA THR A 175 -1.77 -19.27 6.49
C THR A 175 -0.38 -19.68 5.97
N VAL A 176 0.33 -18.69 5.45
CA VAL A 176 1.69 -18.83 4.93
C VAL A 176 2.63 -17.99 5.76
N SER A 177 3.77 -18.56 6.17
CA SER A 177 4.81 -17.86 6.90
C SER A 177 6.16 -18.05 6.22
N ILE A 178 6.78 -16.96 5.77
CA ILE A 178 8.13 -16.94 5.20
C ILE A 178 8.99 -16.03 6.06
N THR A 179 9.92 -16.60 6.83
CA THR A 179 10.64 -15.82 7.85
C THR A 179 12.15 -16.03 7.84
N ASN A 180 12.88 -15.01 8.32
CA ASN A 180 14.31 -15.08 8.62
C ASN A 180 15.16 -15.61 7.44
N SER A 181 14.76 -15.29 6.21
CA SER A 181 15.33 -15.89 5.00
C SER A 181 16.10 -14.87 4.16
N LEU A 182 17.05 -15.35 3.35
CA LEU A 182 17.88 -14.54 2.46
C LEU A 182 17.59 -14.87 0.99
N PHE A 183 17.22 -13.85 0.21
CA PHE A 183 17.01 -13.93 -1.23
C PHE A 183 18.03 -13.05 -1.95
N THR A 184 18.85 -13.65 -2.81
CA THR A 184 19.92 -12.89 -3.48
C THR A 184 20.32 -13.43 -4.85
N ALA A 185 21.18 -12.70 -5.56
CA ALA A 185 21.84 -13.08 -6.80
C ALA A 185 20.86 -13.54 -7.90
N SER A 186 20.01 -12.64 -8.39
CA SER A 186 19.21 -12.91 -9.59
C SER A 186 19.95 -12.47 -10.86
N SER A 187 19.89 -13.26 -11.93
CA SER A 187 20.33 -12.85 -13.27
C SER A 187 19.13 -12.54 -14.15
N ARG A 188 19.20 -11.43 -14.89
CA ARG A 188 18.19 -11.04 -15.88
C ARG A 188 18.79 -11.01 -17.29
N THR A 189 18.15 -11.66 -18.24
CA THR A 189 18.50 -11.55 -19.65
C THR A 189 17.60 -10.54 -20.37
N SER A 190 18.08 -9.96 -21.47
CA SER A 190 17.30 -9.04 -22.29
C SER A 190 16.11 -9.70 -22.99
N GLU A 191 16.06 -11.04 -23.03
CA GLU A 191 15.04 -11.83 -23.72
C GLU A 191 13.72 -11.91 -22.93
N ARG A 192 13.76 -11.76 -21.60
CA ARG A 192 12.55 -11.66 -20.76
C ARG A 192 12.32 -10.22 -20.34
N SER A 193 11.43 -9.53 -21.05
CA SER A 193 10.88 -8.24 -20.66
C SER A 193 9.84 -8.44 -19.55
N GLY A 194 10.15 -8.01 -18.31
CA GLY A 194 9.18 -8.07 -17.21
C GLY A 194 9.85 -8.21 -15.84
N SER A 195 9.17 -7.80 -14.77
CA SER A 195 9.64 -8.03 -13.39
C SER A 195 9.67 -9.51 -13.04
N CYS A 196 10.58 -9.92 -12.15
CA CYS A 196 10.45 -11.17 -11.40
C CYS A 196 10.64 -10.84 -9.92
N GLU A 197 9.54 -10.85 -9.17
CA GLU A 197 9.55 -10.74 -7.71
C GLU A 197 10.30 -11.95 -7.13
N ALA A 198 11.20 -11.73 -6.17
CA ALA A 198 11.82 -12.84 -5.44
C ALA A 198 10.79 -13.70 -4.71
N ILE A 199 9.79 -13.08 -4.08
CA ILE A 199 8.61 -13.79 -3.59
C ILE A 199 7.40 -13.31 -4.37
N GLN A 200 6.83 -14.20 -5.18
CA GLN A 200 5.59 -13.95 -5.89
C GLN A 200 4.40 -14.58 -5.14
N LEU A 201 3.44 -13.75 -4.74
CA LEU A 201 2.13 -14.20 -4.30
C LEU A 201 1.20 -14.17 -5.52
N ASP A 202 1.17 -15.25 -6.30
CA ASP A 202 0.52 -15.29 -7.60
C ASP A 202 -0.98 -15.67 -7.53
N ILE A 203 -1.66 -15.64 -8.68
CA ILE A 203 -3.06 -16.02 -8.86
C ILE A 203 -3.19 -17.44 -9.44
N LEU A 204 -4.21 -18.17 -9.00
CA LEU A 204 -4.61 -19.46 -9.60
C LEU A 204 -5.60 -19.23 -10.75
N HIS A 205 -5.15 -18.60 -11.82
CA HIS A 205 -6.02 -18.20 -12.93
C HIS A 205 -5.90 -19.08 -14.17
N ASP A 206 -4.69 -19.47 -14.57
CA ASP A 206 -4.47 -20.30 -15.75
C ASP A 206 -3.10 -21.00 -15.70
N SER A 207 -2.82 -21.81 -16.71
CA SER A 207 -1.55 -22.52 -16.87
C SER A 207 -0.39 -21.60 -17.30
N VAL A 208 -0.64 -20.33 -17.66
CA VAL A 208 0.44 -19.37 -17.91
C VAL A 208 1.02 -18.89 -16.58
N HIS A 209 0.16 -18.67 -15.57
CA HIS A 209 0.56 -18.22 -14.24
C HIS A 209 1.06 -19.37 -13.38
N PHE A 210 0.26 -20.44 -13.23
CA PHE A 210 0.51 -21.44 -12.18
C PHE A 210 0.38 -22.90 -12.62
N VAL A 211 0.99 -23.24 -13.78
CA VAL A 211 0.93 -24.60 -14.35
C VAL A 211 1.24 -25.74 -13.37
N GLY A 212 0.47 -26.82 -13.45
CA GLY A 212 0.66 -28.04 -12.67
C GLY A 212 -0.02 -28.05 -11.30
N PHE A 213 -0.80 -27.01 -11.02
CA PHE A 213 -1.63 -26.82 -9.82
C PHE A 213 -3.07 -26.50 -10.21
N GLU A 214 -3.62 -27.31 -11.11
CA GLU A 214 -5.04 -27.30 -11.41
C GLU A 214 -5.84 -27.61 -10.13
N GLU A 215 -7.11 -27.25 -9.99
CA GLU A 215 -7.94 -26.46 -10.90
C GLU A 215 -7.69 -24.96 -10.69
N PHE A 216 -7.66 -24.19 -11.78
CA PHE A 216 -7.48 -22.74 -11.72
C PHE A 216 -8.80 -22.05 -11.34
N ASP A 217 -9.03 -21.86 -10.04
CA ASP A 217 -10.32 -21.40 -9.49
C ASP A 217 -10.31 -19.96 -8.94
N ASP A 218 -9.26 -19.19 -9.23
CA ASP A 218 -9.03 -17.82 -8.79
C ASP A 218 -9.00 -17.63 -7.27
N THR A 219 -8.69 -18.69 -6.52
CA THR A 219 -8.50 -18.57 -5.07
C THR A 219 -7.32 -17.67 -4.76
N PRO A 220 -7.52 -16.54 -4.05
CA PRO A 220 -6.42 -15.64 -3.69
C PRO A 220 -5.62 -16.19 -2.52
N ASN A 221 -4.38 -15.72 -2.34
CA ASN A 221 -3.66 -15.99 -1.08
C ASN A 221 -4.26 -15.15 0.06
N LYS A 222 -4.33 -15.72 1.28
CA LYS A 222 -4.73 -15.00 2.48
C LYS A 222 -3.95 -15.44 3.73
N ASN A 223 -3.93 -14.58 4.75
CA ASN A 223 -3.21 -14.82 6.00
C ASN A 223 -1.72 -15.14 5.75
N VAL A 224 -1.02 -14.22 5.08
CA VAL A 224 0.39 -14.40 4.70
C VAL A 224 1.26 -13.51 5.58
N THR A 225 2.35 -14.04 6.13
CA THR A 225 3.37 -13.28 6.86
C THR A 225 4.73 -13.46 6.18
N ILE A 226 5.37 -12.35 5.82
CA ILE A 226 6.75 -12.31 5.33
C ILE A 226 7.55 -11.39 6.26
N SER A 227 8.41 -11.98 7.10
CA SER A 227 9.00 -11.27 8.24
C SER A 227 10.47 -11.56 8.48
N GLY A 228 11.27 -10.53 8.76
CA GLY A 228 12.70 -10.70 9.09
C GLY A 228 13.56 -11.20 7.92
N CYS A 229 13.09 -11.11 6.68
CA CYS A 229 13.82 -11.55 5.50
C CYS A 229 14.72 -10.44 4.93
N THR A 230 15.77 -10.84 4.22
CA THR A 230 16.68 -9.95 3.48
C THR A 230 16.60 -10.24 1.98
N PHE A 231 16.41 -9.17 1.19
CA PHE A 231 16.36 -9.17 -0.27
C PHE A 231 17.52 -8.32 -0.78
N GLU A 232 18.50 -8.92 -1.45
CA GLU A 232 19.74 -8.22 -1.81
C GLU A 232 20.17 -8.49 -3.26
N ASN A 233 20.45 -7.43 -4.01
CA ASN A 233 20.92 -7.49 -5.41
C ASN A 233 19.92 -8.20 -6.32
N LEU A 234 18.68 -7.70 -6.32
CA LEU A 234 17.54 -8.29 -7.01
C LEU A 234 16.86 -7.28 -7.91
N TYR A 235 16.14 -7.77 -8.92
CA TYR A 235 15.34 -6.89 -9.76
C TYR A 235 14.08 -6.39 -9.04
N SER A 236 13.36 -7.29 -8.35
CA SER A 236 12.15 -6.98 -7.58
C SER A 236 12.09 -7.83 -6.32
N GLY A 237 11.47 -7.32 -5.26
CA GLY A 237 11.37 -7.98 -3.95
C GLY A 237 10.14 -8.86 -3.83
N ILE A 238 9.09 -8.36 -3.17
CA ILE A 238 7.85 -9.10 -2.88
C ILE A 238 6.71 -8.55 -3.72
N GLY A 239 5.83 -9.41 -4.24
CA GLY A 239 4.53 -8.94 -4.69
C GLY A 239 3.88 -9.81 -5.74
N THR A 240 3.09 -9.16 -6.58
CA THR A 240 2.51 -9.75 -7.77
C THR A 240 2.25 -8.70 -8.84
N ARG A 241 2.13 -9.16 -10.09
CA ARG A 241 1.78 -8.34 -11.25
C ARG A 241 0.36 -8.60 -11.74
N SER A 242 -0.25 -9.67 -11.27
CA SER A 242 -1.56 -10.15 -11.73
C SER A 242 -2.59 -10.11 -10.60
N GLY A 243 -3.83 -9.84 -10.96
CA GLY A 243 -4.96 -9.79 -10.05
C GLY A 243 -6.22 -10.23 -10.77
N VAL A 244 -7.18 -10.74 -10.01
CA VAL A 244 -8.49 -11.15 -10.55
C VAL A 244 -9.55 -10.20 -9.99
N VAL A 245 -10.46 -9.72 -10.85
CA VAL A 245 -11.50 -8.76 -10.46
C VAL A 245 -12.30 -9.31 -9.28
N SER A 246 -12.42 -8.48 -8.24
CA SER A 246 -13.14 -8.79 -6.99
C SER A 246 -12.55 -9.94 -6.15
N LYS A 247 -11.34 -10.42 -6.46
CA LYS A 247 -10.59 -11.43 -5.67
C LYS A 247 -9.30 -10.80 -5.12
N TYR A 248 -9.26 -10.60 -3.81
CA TYR A 248 -8.18 -9.84 -3.16
C TYR A 248 -7.23 -10.76 -2.40
N PHE A 249 -5.94 -10.43 -2.44
CA PHE A 249 -4.99 -10.93 -1.46
C PHE A 249 -5.34 -10.33 -0.10
N ASP A 250 -5.62 -11.16 0.90
CA ASP A 250 -6.26 -10.72 2.14
C ASP A 250 -5.39 -11.00 3.37
N ASN A 251 -5.25 -10.02 4.26
CA ASN A 251 -4.44 -10.16 5.47
C ASN A 251 -2.99 -10.58 5.17
N VAL A 252 -2.30 -9.80 4.33
CA VAL A 252 -0.87 -9.99 4.05
C VAL A 252 -0.05 -9.03 4.92
N VAL A 253 0.86 -9.58 5.72
CA VAL A 253 1.77 -8.85 6.61
C VAL A 253 3.19 -8.97 6.06
N ILE A 254 3.79 -7.83 5.70
CA ILE A 254 5.18 -7.71 5.26
C ILE A 254 5.89 -6.80 6.25
N GLU A 255 6.70 -7.38 7.13
CA GLU A 255 7.28 -6.64 8.25
C GLU A 255 8.74 -6.92 8.55
N ASN A 256 9.44 -5.92 9.08
CA ASN A 256 10.82 -6.07 9.57
C ASN A 256 11.79 -6.67 8.52
N ASN A 257 11.52 -6.47 7.23
CA ASN A 257 12.39 -6.96 6.15
C ASN A 257 13.42 -5.91 5.73
N ILE A 258 14.51 -6.37 5.14
CA ILE A 258 15.58 -5.53 4.58
C ILE A 258 15.58 -5.70 3.05
N PHE A 259 15.45 -4.58 2.33
CA PHE A 259 15.58 -4.51 0.88
C PHE A 259 16.83 -3.71 0.55
N LYS A 260 17.76 -4.31 -0.19
CA LYS A 260 19.04 -3.70 -0.57
C LYS A 260 19.32 -3.88 -2.04
N ASN A 261 19.60 -2.77 -2.74
CA ASN A 261 19.94 -2.79 -4.16
C ASN A 261 18.84 -3.49 -5.00
N ILE A 262 17.63 -2.92 -4.99
CA ILE A 262 16.47 -3.43 -5.73
C ILE A 262 16.16 -2.56 -6.96
N THR A 263 16.42 -3.08 -8.15
CA THR A 263 16.42 -2.32 -9.42
C THR A 263 15.07 -1.73 -9.80
N GLU A 264 13.97 -2.44 -9.55
CA GLU A 264 12.62 -2.00 -9.92
C GLU A 264 11.77 -1.68 -8.68
N LYS A 265 10.93 -2.62 -8.19
CA LYS A 265 10.06 -2.42 -7.03
C LYS A 265 10.48 -3.34 -5.89
N ALA A 266 10.64 -2.81 -4.68
CA ALA A 266 10.88 -3.64 -3.51
C ALA A 266 9.60 -4.37 -3.06
N ILE A 267 8.46 -3.68 -3.02
CA ILE A 267 7.17 -4.28 -2.68
C ILE A 267 6.09 -3.84 -3.68
N SER A 268 5.39 -4.79 -4.28
CA SER A 268 4.28 -4.57 -5.24
C SER A 268 3.00 -5.28 -4.79
N CYS A 269 2.14 -4.54 -4.10
CA CYS A 269 0.84 -5.00 -3.63
C CYS A 269 -0.24 -4.66 -4.66
N PHE A 270 -0.56 -5.59 -5.54
CA PHE A 270 -1.64 -5.43 -6.50
C PHE A 270 -2.88 -6.25 -6.07
N ASN A 271 -3.99 -5.55 -5.82
CA ASN A 271 -5.27 -6.10 -5.32
C ASN A 271 -5.22 -6.66 -3.88
N TYR A 272 -4.59 -5.94 -2.95
CA TYR A 272 -4.40 -6.36 -1.55
C TYR A 272 -5.39 -5.66 -0.61
N LYS A 273 -5.91 -6.33 0.41
CA LYS A 273 -6.72 -5.69 1.47
C LYS A 273 -6.39 -6.24 2.86
N ASN A 274 -6.85 -5.55 3.90
CA ASN A 274 -6.60 -5.84 5.32
C ASN A 274 -5.11 -6.10 5.62
N SER A 275 -4.21 -5.46 4.88
CA SER A 275 -2.79 -5.81 4.86
C SER A 275 -1.95 -4.83 5.68
N LYS A 276 -0.75 -5.25 6.05
CA LYS A 276 0.21 -4.45 6.82
C LYS A 276 1.58 -4.50 6.16
N ILE A 277 2.12 -3.36 5.79
CA ILE A 277 3.48 -3.22 5.27
C ILE A 277 4.24 -2.31 6.23
N ILE A 278 4.92 -2.91 7.21
CA ILE A 278 5.37 -2.19 8.40
C ILE A 278 6.85 -2.41 8.75
N ASN A 279 7.52 -1.36 9.21
CA ASN A 279 8.89 -1.44 9.76
C ASN A 279 9.93 -2.07 8.83
N ASN A 280 9.76 -1.98 7.51
CA ASN A 280 10.75 -2.46 6.55
C ASN A 280 11.82 -1.39 6.27
N THR A 281 13.04 -1.83 5.99
CA THR A 281 14.17 -0.96 5.67
C THR A 281 14.58 -1.13 4.22
N PHE A 282 14.76 -0.02 3.49
CA PHE A 282 15.11 -0.01 2.07
C PHE A 282 16.39 0.82 1.87
N SER A 283 17.37 0.22 1.21
CA SER A 283 18.68 0.83 0.92
C SER A 283 19.00 0.67 -0.56
N ASP A 284 19.20 1.79 -1.26
CA ASP A 284 19.38 1.81 -2.71
C ASP A 284 18.26 1.04 -3.44
N VAL A 285 17.04 1.56 -3.38
CA VAL A 285 15.87 0.97 -4.03
C VAL A 285 15.27 1.96 -5.02
N SER A 286 14.91 1.50 -6.22
CA SER A 286 14.32 2.38 -7.24
C SER A 286 12.89 2.77 -6.89
N ALA A 287 12.02 1.81 -6.59
CA ALA A 287 10.68 2.06 -6.08
C ALA A 287 10.41 1.26 -4.81
N GLY A 288 9.99 1.93 -3.73
CA GLY A 288 9.75 1.33 -2.42
C GLY A 288 8.51 0.44 -2.42
N ILE A 289 7.34 1.06 -2.15
CA ILE A 289 6.06 0.35 -2.03
C ILE A 289 5.10 0.84 -3.11
N SER A 290 4.56 -0.10 -3.89
CA SER A 290 3.47 0.11 -4.84
C SER A 290 2.20 -0.57 -4.31
N PHE A 291 1.12 0.17 -4.14
CA PHE A 291 -0.18 -0.34 -3.67
C PHE A 291 -1.29 0.02 -4.66
N GLU A 292 -1.71 -0.95 -5.46
CA GLU A 292 -2.52 -0.72 -6.65
C GLU A 292 -3.79 -1.57 -6.61
N TYR A 293 -4.95 -0.97 -6.91
CA TYR A 293 -6.20 -1.71 -7.21
C TYR A 293 -6.48 -1.78 -8.71
N LEU A 294 -5.80 -0.92 -9.47
CA LEU A 294 -5.93 -0.86 -10.91
C LEU A 294 -4.54 -0.76 -11.54
N PRO A 295 -4.22 -1.51 -12.60
CA PRO A 295 -3.02 -1.23 -13.37
C PRO A 295 -3.18 0.14 -14.03
N ASN A 296 -2.19 1.01 -13.89
CA ASN A 296 -2.13 2.30 -14.61
C ASN A 296 -2.17 2.16 -16.15
N ASN A 297 -1.98 0.94 -16.66
CA ASN A 297 -1.96 0.57 -18.06
C ASN A 297 -2.98 -0.52 -18.43
N ILE A 298 -4.06 -0.71 -17.66
CA ILE A 298 -5.07 -1.77 -17.92
C ILE A 298 -5.63 -1.79 -19.36
N PHE A 299 -5.48 -0.69 -20.10
CA PHE A 299 -5.99 -0.53 -21.46
C PHE A 299 -4.90 -0.47 -22.55
N ASP A 300 -3.64 -0.71 -22.19
CA ASP A 300 -2.54 -0.75 -23.16
C ASP A 300 -2.46 -2.14 -23.81
N LYS A 301 -2.77 -2.23 -25.11
CA LYS A 301 -2.70 -3.48 -25.87
C LYS A 301 -1.28 -4.04 -25.99
N SER A 302 -0.25 -3.24 -25.70
CA SER A 302 1.16 -3.65 -25.76
C SER A 302 1.67 -4.29 -24.46
N TYR A 303 0.91 -4.20 -23.37
CA TYR A 303 1.23 -4.80 -22.09
C TYR A 303 0.31 -6.00 -21.83
N SER A 304 0.88 -7.09 -21.32
CA SER A 304 0.09 -8.26 -20.91
C SER A 304 -1.01 -7.84 -19.93
N GLN A 305 -2.19 -8.44 -20.10
CA GLN A 305 -3.33 -8.25 -19.20
C GLN A 305 -2.86 -8.48 -17.76
N ARG A 306 -2.99 -7.48 -16.88
CA ARG A 306 -2.66 -7.60 -15.45
C ARG A 306 -3.88 -7.91 -14.59
N MET A 307 -5.06 -7.47 -15.03
CA MET A 307 -6.33 -7.69 -14.34
C MET A 307 -7.20 -8.67 -15.13
N TYR A 308 -7.56 -9.79 -14.50
CA TYR A 308 -8.27 -10.91 -15.11
C TYR A 308 -9.72 -10.99 -14.63
N ILE A 309 -10.61 -11.45 -15.51
CA ILE A 309 -12.00 -11.77 -15.13
C ILE A 309 -11.99 -13.16 -14.48
N PRO A 310 -12.74 -13.37 -13.38
CA PRO A 310 -12.86 -14.70 -12.78
C PRO A 310 -13.26 -15.77 -13.81
N ASN A 311 -12.66 -16.96 -13.72
CA ASN A 311 -12.88 -18.11 -14.59
C ASN A 311 -14.34 -18.60 -14.56
N ASP A 312 -15.05 -18.41 -13.46
CA ASP A 312 -16.48 -18.71 -13.35
C ASP A 312 -17.39 -17.65 -14.02
N GLY A 313 -16.78 -16.57 -14.55
CA GLY A 313 -17.45 -15.43 -15.17
C GLY A 313 -18.18 -14.51 -14.19
N LYS A 314 -18.16 -14.79 -12.88
CA LYS A 314 -18.92 -14.06 -11.88
C LYS A 314 -18.08 -12.99 -11.20
N VAL A 315 -18.23 -11.76 -11.70
CA VAL A 315 -17.65 -10.58 -11.06
C VAL A 315 -18.45 -10.22 -9.80
N GLY A 316 -17.83 -10.39 -8.63
CA GLY A 316 -18.37 -9.93 -7.34
C GLY A 316 -18.30 -8.40 -7.19
N SER A 317 -18.79 -7.85 -6.07
CA SER A 317 -18.64 -6.43 -5.80
C SER A 317 -17.17 -6.04 -5.60
N ILE A 318 -16.70 -5.05 -6.35
CA ILE A 318 -15.38 -4.45 -6.14
C ILE A 318 -15.40 -3.71 -4.80
N ASN A 319 -14.48 -4.07 -3.92
CA ASN A 319 -14.33 -3.47 -2.62
C ASN A 319 -13.25 -2.41 -2.66
N SER A 320 -13.64 -1.14 -2.56
CA SER A 320 -12.70 -0.03 -2.44
C SER A 320 -12.08 0.10 -1.05
N ASN A 321 -12.68 -0.52 -0.02
CA ASN A 321 -12.14 -0.47 1.34
C ASN A 321 -10.95 -1.44 1.47
N SER A 322 -9.76 -0.87 1.60
CA SER A 322 -8.50 -1.60 1.72
C SER A 322 -8.16 -1.99 3.15
N SER A 323 -8.63 -1.24 4.17
CA SER A 323 -8.23 -1.39 5.57
C SER A 323 -6.72 -1.66 5.76
N THR A 324 -5.87 -1.01 4.96
CA THR A 324 -4.44 -1.37 4.83
C THR A 324 -3.57 -0.31 5.48
N VAL A 325 -2.49 -0.77 6.13
CA VAL A 325 -1.54 0.10 6.83
C VAL A 325 -0.16 -0.02 6.20
N ILE A 326 0.42 1.12 5.81
CA ILE A 326 1.82 1.27 5.40
C ILE A 326 2.49 2.18 6.44
N SER A 327 3.26 1.59 7.36
CA SER A 327 3.75 2.35 8.52
C SER A 327 5.16 2.03 9.01
N GLY A 328 5.88 3.03 9.51
CA GLY A 328 7.19 2.83 10.15
C GLY A 328 8.31 2.40 9.20
N ASN A 329 8.09 2.43 7.88
CA ASN A 329 9.10 2.02 6.91
C ASN A 329 10.17 3.11 6.73
N VAL A 330 11.42 2.71 6.53
CA VAL A 330 12.55 3.63 6.30
C VAL A 330 13.13 3.37 4.92
N MET A 331 12.96 4.32 4.00
CA MET A 331 13.26 4.16 2.58
C MET A 331 14.32 5.12 2.09
N ASN A 332 15.41 4.59 1.55
CA ASN A 332 16.37 5.34 0.74
C ASN A 332 16.12 5.03 -0.75
N ILE A 333 15.49 5.98 -1.43
CA ILE A 333 15.06 5.86 -2.81
C ILE A 333 16.10 6.47 -3.73
N LYS A 334 16.54 5.70 -4.72
CA LYS A 334 17.53 6.07 -5.71
C LYS A 334 17.14 5.46 -7.04
N GLN A 335 16.98 6.28 -8.08
CA GLN A 335 16.63 5.78 -9.40
C GLN A 335 17.74 4.86 -9.92
N MET A 336 17.39 3.61 -10.24
CA MET A 336 18.33 2.63 -10.82
C MET A 336 17.89 2.12 -12.19
N ALA A 337 16.62 2.29 -12.54
CA ALA A 337 16.05 1.98 -13.85
C ALA A 337 15.38 3.23 -14.47
N ASP A 338 15.17 3.18 -15.78
CA ASP A 338 14.92 4.34 -16.65
C ASP A 338 13.52 4.96 -16.55
N LYS A 339 12.58 4.48 -15.71
CA LYS A 339 11.16 4.89 -15.88
C LYS A 339 10.39 5.41 -14.68
N SER A 340 10.70 5.07 -13.43
CA SER A 340 10.00 5.66 -12.26
C SER A 340 10.70 5.31 -10.95
N SER A 341 10.90 6.30 -10.08
CA SER A 341 11.36 6.08 -8.70
C SER A 341 10.46 6.82 -7.70
N TYR A 342 10.04 6.12 -6.64
CA TYR A 342 9.14 6.64 -5.60
C TYR A 342 9.32 5.93 -4.27
N GLY A 343 9.04 6.61 -3.16
CA GLY A 343 8.91 5.98 -1.85
C GLY A 343 7.65 5.12 -1.77
N ILE A 344 6.50 5.76 -1.86
CA ILE A 344 5.19 5.09 -1.79
C ILE A 344 4.33 5.57 -2.95
N TYR A 345 3.78 4.62 -3.70
CA TYR A 345 2.81 4.86 -4.76
C TYR A 345 1.52 4.12 -4.44
N ALA A 346 0.39 4.83 -4.40
CA ALA A 346 -0.93 4.22 -4.29
C ALA A 346 -1.81 4.63 -5.47
N TYR A 347 -2.42 3.67 -6.14
CA TYR A 347 -3.20 3.93 -7.35
C TYR A 347 -4.49 3.12 -7.43
N GLY A 348 -5.59 3.86 -7.52
CA GLY A 348 -6.92 3.38 -7.82
C GLY A 348 -7.63 4.30 -8.82
N GLY A 349 -8.80 3.89 -9.28
CA GLY A 349 -9.56 4.66 -10.25
C GLY A 349 -10.92 4.06 -10.55
N LYS A 350 -11.74 4.79 -11.30
CA LYS A 350 -13.04 4.29 -11.77
C LYS A 350 -12.93 3.93 -13.24
N ILE A 351 -13.56 2.83 -13.61
CA ILE A 351 -13.77 2.43 -15.00
C ILE A 351 -15.27 2.42 -15.24
N ASP A 352 -15.76 3.33 -16.08
CA ASP A 352 -17.16 3.30 -16.50
C ASP A 352 -17.41 2.21 -17.56
N ALA A 353 -18.67 1.81 -17.70
CA ALA A 353 -19.07 0.73 -18.60
C ALA A 353 -18.76 1.02 -20.09
N GLN A 354 -18.81 2.29 -20.51
CA GLN A 354 -18.52 2.68 -21.88
C GLN A 354 -17.04 2.56 -22.19
N THR A 355 -16.17 3.03 -21.28
CA THR A 355 -14.71 2.88 -21.35
C THR A 355 -14.34 1.40 -21.37
N ALA A 356 -14.92 0.60 -20.46
CA ALA A 356 -14.69 -0.84 -20.42
C ALA A 356 -15.11 -1.53 -21.72
N ALA A 357 -16.30 -1.23 -22.24
CA ALA A 357 -16.83 -1.78 -23.49
C ALA A 357 -15.98 -1.38 -24.71
N GLY A 358 -15.61 -0.10 -24.84
CA GLY A 358 -14.77 0.40 -25.92
C GLY A 358 -13.35 -0.18 -25.94
N LYS A 359 -12.92 -0.79 -24.83
CA LYS A 359 -11.63 -1.47 -24.69
C LYS A 359 -11.75 -3.01 -24.71
N GLY A 360 -12.95 -3.55 -24.91
CA GLY A 360 -13.18 -5.00 -24.98
C GLY A 360 -13.09 -5.73 -23.64
N VAL A 361 -13.16 -4.99 -22.52
CA VAL A 361 -13.04 -5.50 -21.14
C VAL A 361 -14.26 -5.12 -20.32
N ILE A 362 -15.47 -5.28 -20.88
CA ILE A 362 -16.73 -4.76 -20.30
C ILE A 362 -16.98 -5.23 -18.86
N ASN A 363 -16.53 -6.43 -18.52
CA ASN A 363 -16.64 -7.02 -17.18
C ASN A 363 -15.65 -6.44 -16.16
N CYS A 364 -14.73 -5.56 -16.57
CA CYS A 364 -13.82 -4.83 -15.69
C CYS A 364 -14.37 -3.46 -15.25
N ALA A 365 -15.58 -3.06 -15.65
CA ALA A 365 -16.16 -1.80 -15.20
C ALA A 365 -16.41 -1.80 -13.68
N GLY A 366 -16.10 -0.68 -13.01
CA GLY A 366 -16.34 -0.54 -11.58
C GLY A 366 -15.48 0.51 -10.88
N ASP A 367 -15.60 0.55 -9.55
CA ASP A 367 -14.92 1.52 -8.69
C ASP A 367 -13.73 0.87 -7.97
N TYR A 368 -12.55 0.97 -8.57
CA TYR A 368 -11.27 0.51 -8.03
C TYR A 368 -10.55 1.63 -7.28
N THR A 369 -11.27 2.66 -6.82
CA THR A 369 -10.66 3.62 -5.89
C THR A 369 -10.28 2.90 -4.60
N ILE A 370 -9.24 3.40 -3.93
CA ILE A 370 -8.77 2.85 -2.67
C ILE A 370 -9.36 3.70 -1.54
N SER A 371 -9.76 3.08 -0.44
CA SER A 371 -10.16 3.76 0.78
C SER A 371 -9.69 3.06 2.04
N ASP A 372 -9.72 3.76 3.16
CA ASP A 372 -9.20 3.29 4.45
C ASP A 372 -7.73 2.83 4.36
N LEU A 373 -6.92 3.57 3.60
CA LEU A 373 -5.48 3.37 3.51
C LEU A 373 -4.80 4.33 4.50
N SER A 374 -3.99 3.79 5.41
CA SER A 374 -3.17 4.60 6.33
C SER A 374 -1.71 4.55 5.89
N ILE A 375 -1.16 5.70 5.49
CA ILE A 375 0.27 5.90 5.21
C ILE A 375 0.85 6.75 6.34
N SER A 376 1.51 6.13 7.31
CA SER A 376 1.91 6.83 8.53
C SER A 376 3.31 6.52 9.03
N ASN A 377 3.97 7.49 9.67
CA ASN A 377 5.28 7.29 10.32
C ASN A 377 6.38 6.72 9.41
N ASN A 378 6.26 6.87 8.08
CA ASN A 378 7.31 6.43 7.16
C ASN A 378 8.38 7.51 7.01
N THR A 379 9.62 7.10 6.85
CA THR A 379 10.73 7.97 6.45
C THR A 379 11.11 7.69 5.00
N VAL A 380 11.03 8.70 4.13
CA VAL A 380 11.38 8.59 2.70
C VAL A 380 12.48 9.59 2.38
N ASN A 381 13.65 9.08 2.00
CA ASN A 381 14.82 9.83 1.60
C ASN A 381 15.03 9.67 0.09
N CYS A 382 14.81 10.73 -0.67
CA CYS A 382 15.01 10.76 -2.12
C CYS A 382 16.45 11.19 -2.44
N SER A 383 17.17 10.35 -3.19
CA SER A 383 18.59 10.51 -3.52
C SER A 383 18.84 10.60 -5.03
N SER A 384 17.81 10.79 -5.84
CA SER A 384 17.92 11.08 -7.28
C SER A 384 16.90 12.14 -7.69
N SER A 385 17.21 12.93 -8.71
CA SER A 385 16.35 14.04 -9.17
C SER A 385 14.96 13.56 -9.61
N GLU A 386 14.84 12.31 -10.06
CA GLU A 386 13.58 11.68 -10.45
C GLU A 386 12.80 11.00 -9.31
N SER A 387 13.34 10.98 -8.09
CA SER A 387 12.73 10.27 -6.96
C SER A 387 11.58 11.04 -6.35
N ARG A 388 10.40 10.41 -6.37
CA ARG A 388 9.15 10.95 -5.82
C ARG A 388 8.98 10.50 -4.37
N GLY A 389 8.34 11.33 -3.53
CA GLY A 389 8.03 10.95 -2.15
C GLY A 389 6.83 9.98 -2.09
N ILE A 390 5.70 10.49 -1.62
CA ILE A 390 4.41 9.77 -1.58
C ILE A 390 3.53 10.28 -2.72
N PHE A 391 3.06 9.37 -3.57
CA PHE A 391 2.16 9.70 -4.67
C PHE A 391 0.90 8.84 -4.62
N VAL A 392 -0.25 9.49 -4.45
CA VAL A 392 -1.55 8.81 -4.40
C VAL A 392 -2.50 9.31 -5.50
N THR A 393 -3.16 8.38 -6.17
CA THR A 393 -4.20 8.67 -7.17
C THR A 393 -5.44 7.82 -6.92
N GLY A 394 -6.62 8.42 -6.94
CA GLY A 394 -7.87 7.68 -6.71
C GLY A 394 -7.97 7.05 -5.31
N VAL A 395 -7.41 7.73 -4.30
CA VAL A 395 -7.41 7.29 -2.90
C VAL A 395 -8.37 8.19 -2.12
N ASN A 396 -9.27 7.61 -1.36
CA ASN A 396 -10.37 8.30 -0.70
C ASN A 396 -10.47 7.94 0.79
N ASN A 397 -10.97 8.82 1.65
CA ASN A 397 -11.21 8.51 3.07
C ASN A 397 -10.00 7.81 3.72
N SER A 398 -8.82 8.40 3.54
CA SER A 398 -7.52 7.79 3.84
C SER A 398 -6.58 8.82 4.48
N GLU A 399 -5.49 8.35 5.05
CA GLU A 399 -4.61 9.15 5.89
C GLU A 399 -3.17 9.15 5.38
N ILE A 400 -2.55 10.33 5.31
CA ILE A 400 -1.11 10.52 5.08
C ILE A 400 -0.57 11.33 6.26
N VAL A 401 -0.13 10.63 7.31
CA VAL A 401 0.07 11.24 8.64
C VAL A 401 1.47 10.98 9.21
N SER A 402 2.11 12.00 9.76
CA SER A 402 3.38 11.85 10.50
C SER A 402 4.52 11.21 9.70
N ASN A 403 4.52 11.33 8.37
CA ASN A 403 5.63 10.87 7.55
C ASN A 403 6.75 11.92 7.51
N ARG A 404 8.00 11.46 7.43
CA ARG A 404 9.16 12.31 7.19
C ARG A 404 9.66 12.11 5.77
N LEU A 405 9.63 13.14 4.93
CA LEU A 405 10.10 13.09 3.55
C LEU A 405 11.26 14.07 3.37
N THR A 406 12.38 13.62 2.83
CA THR A 406 13.55 14.47 2.55
C THR A 406 14.06 14.23 1.14
N ASP A 407 14.28 15.30 0.36
CA ASP A 407 14.97 15.23 -0.94
C ASP A 407 16.39 15.80 -0.85
N TYR A 408 17.38 14.94 -1.09
CA TYR A 408 18.80 15.28 -1.11
C TYR A 408 19.34 15.56 -2.52
N ALA A 409 18.60 15.20 -3.57
CA ALA A 409 19.12 15.16 -4.94
C ALA A 409 18.60 16.27 -5.86
N SER A 410 17.80 17.19 -5.33
CA SER A 410 17.30 18.33 -6.09
C SER A 410 16.34 17.90 -7.18
N ALA A 411 15.15 17.48 -6.77
CA ALA A 411 14.10 16.94 -7.60
C ALA A 411 13.85 17.75 -8.89
N GLU A 412 13.63 17.06 -10.02
CA GLU A 412 13.29 17.70 -11.28
C GLU A 412 11.94 18.45 -11.20
N ASN A 413 11.71 19.31 -12.20
CA ASN A 413 10.48 20.11 -12.25
C ASN A 413 9.24 19.20 -12.24
N GLY A 414 8.35 19.43 -11.28
CA GLY A 414 7.09 18.72 -11.14
C GLY A 414 7.07 17.59 -10.10
N ILE A 415 8.22 17.23 -9.53
CA ILE A 415 8.30 16.19 -8.49
C ILE A 415 7.99 16.79 -7.11
N ASN A 416 6.99 16.22 -6.45
CA ASN A 416 6.46 16.72 -5.18
C ASN A 416 6.80 15.73 -4.06
N ALA A 417 6.92 16.21 -2.82
CA ALA A 417 7.09 15.33 -1.67
C ALA A 417 5.81 14.50 -1.44
N VAL A 418 4.65 15.14 -1.44
CA VAL A 418 3.34 14.48 -1.41
C VAL A 418 2.52 14.96 -2.61
N ASN A 419 2.10 14.03 -3.48
CA ASN A 419 1.22 14.33 -4.61
C ASN A 419 -0.11 13.58 -4.49
N ILE A 420 -1.23 14.30 -4.64
CA ILE A 420 -2.59 13.79 -4.43
C ILE A 420 -3.45 14.10 -5.66
N CYS A 421 -3.76 13.06 -6.45
CA CYS A 421 -4.55 13.15 -7.67
C CYS A 421 -5.91 12.46 -7.55
N ALA A 422 -6.96 13.01 -8.16
CA ALA A 422 -8.27 12.36 -8.29
C ALA A 422 -8.81 11.72 -6.99
N SER A 423 -8.50 12.33 -5.85
CA SER A 423 -8.63 11.74 -4.51
C SER A 423 -9.57 12.56 -3.63
N SER A 424 -10.17 11.99 -2.60
CA SER A 424 -11.13 12.73 -1.79
C SER A 424 -11.25 12.35 -0.32
N LYS A 425 -11.56 13.32 0.54
CA LYS A 425 -11.75 13.11 1.99
C LYS A 425 -10.50 12.54 2.69
N ASN A 426 -9.30 12.90 2.22
CA ASN A 426 -8.07 12.45 2.84
C ASN A 426 -7.56 13.48 3.85
N THR A 427 -6.87 13.00 4.88
CA THR A 427 -6.15 13.84 5.85
C THR A 427 -4.65 13.80 5.54
N VAL A 428 -4.02 14.97 5.56
CA VAL A 428 -2.56 15.14 5.35
C VAL A 428 -2.04 15.93 6.54
N VAL A 429 -1.63 15.22 7.59
CA VAL A 429 -1.43 15.82 8.91
C VAL A 429 -0.08 15.46 9.53
N GLY A 430 0.60 16.44 10.13
CA GLY A 430 1.78 16.15 10.95
C GLY A 430 3.01 15.68 10.16
N ASN A 431 3.03 15.80 8.83
CA ASN A 431 4.17 15.37 8.03
C ASN A 431 5.31 16.38 8.14
N VAL A 432 6.54 15.88 8.12
CA VAL A 432 7.78 16.68 8.09
C VAL A 432 8.40 16.52 6.72
N ILE A 433 8.34 17.57 5.91
CA ILE A 433 8.84 17.62 4.54
C ILE A 433 10.02 18.58 4.52
N ASP A 434 11.16 18.10 4.04
CA ASP A 434 12.39 18.87 3.95
C ASP A 434 13.14 18.59 2.63
N GLY A 435 14.12 19.43 2.33
CA GLY A 435 14.97 19.28 1.15
C GLY A 435 14.34 19.77 -0.14
N ASN A 436 14.99 19.43 -1.25
CA ASN A 436 14.87 20.15 -2.53
C ASN A 436 13.73 19.67 -3.44
N PHE A 437 12.62 19.16 -2.89
CA PHE A 437 11.45 18.84 -3.71
C PHE A 437 10.95 20.08 -4.46
N ASN A 438 10.31 19.89 -5.62
CA ASN A 438 9.73 21.02 -6.34
C ASN A 438 8.57 21.64 -5.55
N ASN A 439 7.66 20.81 -5.04
CA ASN A 439 6.59 21.26 -4.13
C ASN A 439 6.52 20.34 -2.90
N GLY A 440 6.06 20.88 -1.77
CA GLY A 440 5.82 20.10 -0.55
C GLY A 440 4.61 19.19 -0.72
N ILE A 441 3.41 19.74 -0.57
CA ILE A 441 2.14 19.03 -0.81
C ILE A 441 1.48 19.59 -2.07
N SER A 442 1.14 18.72 -3.02
CA SER A 442 0.55 19.12 -4.29
C SER A 442 -0.74 18.35 -4.58
N LEU A 443 -1.83 19.09 -4.79
CA LEU A 443 -3.08 18.60 -5.35
C LEU A 443 -3.12 19.00 -6.82
N TYR A 444 -2.47 18.19 -7.65
CA TYR A 444 -2.32 18.45 -9.07
C TYR A 444 -2.18 17.15 -9.84
N ASP A 445 -2.92 17.05 -10.95
CA ASP A 445 -2.90 15.94 -11.88
C ASP A 445 -2.71 16.44 -13.32
N ALA A 446 -1.80 15.83 -14.09
CA ALA A 446 -1.56 16.31 -15.46
C ALA A 446 -2.77 16.12 -16.39
N ASN A 447 -3.67 15.18 -16.09
CA ASN A 447 -4.88 14.92 -16.86
C ASN A 447 -6.08 15.77 -16.38
N SER A 448 -5.82 16.84 -15.62
CA SER A 448 -6.82 17.77 -15.12
C SER A 448 -7.87 17.13 -14.19
N LEU A 449 -7.56 16.00 -13.56
CA LEU A 449 -8.41 15.42 -12.52
C LEU A 449 -8.30 16.21 -11.22
N SER A 450 -9.43 16.38 -10.52
CA SER A 450 -9.53 17.17 -9.30
C SER A 450 -9.54 16.29 -8.05
N SER A 451 -8.87 16.75 -6.99
CA SER A 451 -8.96 16.19 -5.64
C SER A 451 -9.91 17.01 -4.78
N LYS A 452 -10.69 16.40 -3.87
CA LYS A 452 -11.78 17.10 -3.14
C LYS A 452 -11.75 16.81 -1.65
N ASN A 453 -12.07 17.82 -0.83
CA ASN A 453 -12.18 17.68 0.63
C ASN A 453 -10.89 17.13 1.28
N ILE A 454 -9.73 17.64 0.88
CA ILE A 454 -8.45 17.26 1.51
C ILE A 454 -8.21 18.16 2.72
N ASP A 455 -8.03 17.59 3.92
CA ASP A 455 -7.68 18.34 5.13
C ASP A 455 -6.16 18.36 5.32
N ILE A 456 -5.56 19.55 5.36
CA ILE A 456 -4.10 19.75 5.45
C ILE A 456 -3.79 20.56 6.72
N ASP A 457 -3.15 19.91 7.70
CA ASP A 457 -3.02 20.43 9.06
C ASP A 457 -1.65 20.07 9.67
N ASN A 458 -1.07 20.97 10.47
CA ASN A 458 0.10 20.68 11.30
C ASN A 458 1.32 20.08 10.56
N ASN A 459 1.50 20.37 9.27
CA ASN A 459 2.69 19.91 8.53
C ASN A 459 3.84 20.91 8.69
N SER A 460 5.07 20.41 8.77
CA SER A 460 6.30 21.20 8.72
C SER A 460 6.94 21.03 7.35
N ILE A 461 7.01 22.09 6.55
CA ILE A 461 7.50 22.07 5.17
C ILE A 461 8.63 23.09 5.04
N THR A 462 9.86 22.65 4.78
CA THR A 462 11.04 23.51 4.69
C THR A 462 11.88 23.20 3.45
N ASN A 463 12.71 24.16 3.03
CA ASN A 463 13.71 24.02 1.96
C ASN A 463 13.18 23.60 0.57
N ILE A 464 11.87 23.74 0.32
CA ILE A 464 11.22 23.43 -0.95
C ILE A 464 11.54 24.49 -2.03
N LYS A 465 11.74 24.05 -3.28
CA LYS A 465 12.09 24.95 -4.41
C LYS A 465 10.97 25.92 -4.78
N SER A 466 9.78 25.41 -5.05
CA SER A 466 8.66 26.20 -5.58
C SER A 466 7.61 26.47 -4.51
N TYR A 467 6.62 25.57 -4.37
CA TYR A 467 5.44 25.83 -3.55
C TYR A 467 5.38 24.90 -2.34
N GLY A 468 5.17 25.45 -1.15
CA GLY A 468 4.96 24.65 0.05
C GLY A 468 3.71 23.77 -0.08
N ILE A 469 2.55 24.40 -0.34
CA ILE A 469 1.30 23.72 -0.72
C ILE A 469 0.77 24.27 -2.04
N ARG A 470 0.52 23.39 -3.00
CA ARG A 470 -0.08 23.72 -4.31
C ARG A 470 -1.47 23.09 -4.45
N VAL A 471 -2.48 23.89 -4.78
CA VAL A 471 -3.85 23.42 -5.08
C VAL A 471 -4.22 23.87 -6.50
N ALA A 472 -4.42 22.91 -7.41
CA ALA A 472 -4.66 23.16 -8.84
C ALA A 472 -5.78 22.27 -9.40
N ASN A 473 -6.12 22.47 -10.68
CA ASN A 473 -7.12 21.69 -11.44
C ASN A 473 -8.47 21.56 -10.74
N ASP A 474 -9.02 22.70 -10.28
CA ASP A 474 -10.29 22.75 -9.54
C ASP A 474 -10.34 21.87 -8.27
N SER A 475 -9.17 21.44 -7.76
CA SER A 475 -9.09 20.68 -6.51
C SER A 475 -9.48 21.53 -5.31
N PHE A 476 -10.03 20.90 -4.26
CA PHE A 476 -10.43 21.54 -3.02
C PHE A 476 -9.67 20.96 -1.82
N ALA A 477 -9.06 21.86 -1.06
CA ALA A 477 -8.45 21.59 0.23
C ALA A 477 -8.95 22.55 1.32
N VAL A 478 -8.95 22.07 2.56
CA VAL A 478 -8.95 22.87 3.77
C VAL A 478 -7.51 22.92 4.27
N ILE A 479 -6.88 24.10 4.25
CA ILE A 479 -5.53 24.28 4.79
C ILE A 479 -5.64 25.05 6.10
N LYS A 480 -5.14 24.48 7.19
CA LYS A 480 -5.17 25.11 8.53
C LYS A 480 -3.92 25.96 8.77
N SER A 481 -4.03 26.94 9.66
CA SER A 481 -2.95 27.90 9.99
C SER A 481 -1.80 27.29 10.80
N SER A 482 -1.98 26.09 11.34
CA SER A 482 -1.01 25.26 12.07
C SER A 482 0.10 24.70 11.18
N ASN A 483 0.00 24.77 9.86
CA ASN A 483 1.08 24.36 8.97
C ASN A 483 2.25 25.36 9.04
N ASN A 484 3.46 24.87 9.31
CA ASN A 484 4.68 25.66 9.32
C ASN A 484 5.40 25.50 7.98
N ILE A 485 5.41 26.54 7.14
CA ILE A 485 5.82 26.42 5.73
C ILE A 485 6.85 27.48 5.36
N SER A 486 7.97 27.02 4.80
CA SER A 486 8.97 27.81 4.09
C SER A 486 9.23 27.19 2.72
N ALA A 487 9.15 28.01 1.67
CA ALA A 487 9.35 27.57 0.28
C ALA A 487 9.91 28.71 -0.57
N GLY A 488 10.67 28.37 -1.61
CA GLY A 488 11.43 29.33 -2.42
C GLY A 488 10.56 30.27 -3.27
N THR A 489 9.41 29.82 -3.80
CA THR A 489 8.51 30.68 -4.57
C THR A 489 7.34 31.21 -3.74
N SER A 490 6.54 30.33 -3.16
CA SER A 490 5.49 30.75 -2.22
C SER A 490 5.09 29.63 -1.26
N THR A 491 4.67 29.99 -0.05
CA THR A 491 4.21 29.01 0.93
C THR A 491 2.93 28.31 0.47
N ILE A 492 2.02 29.03 -0.18
CA ILE A 492 0.79 28.49 -0.76
C ILE A 492 0.63 29.01 -2.20
N CYS A 493 0.19 28.14 -3.11
CA CYS A 493 -0.14 28.45 -4.49
C CYS A 493 -1.51 27.89 -4.87
N LEU A 494 -2.42 28.77 -5.31
CA LEU A 494 -3.81 28.44 -5.62
C LEU A 494 -4.11 28.73 -7.10
N TYR A 495 -4.25 27.68 -7.89
CA TYR A 495 -4.76 27.72 -9.27
C TYR A 495 -6.18 27.15 -9.38
N SER A 496 -6.77 26.74 -8.26
CA SER A 496 -8.14 26.24 -8.16
C SER A 496 -9.11 27.34 -7.72
N LYS A 497 -10.34 27.31 -8.26
CA LYS A 497 -11.44 28.18 -7.83
C LYS A 497 -12.08 27.76 -6.50
N ASN A 498 -11.80 26.53 -6.03
CA ASN A 498 -12.44 25.91 -4.89
C ASN A 498 -11.41 25.66 -3.78
N TYR A 499 -11.27 26.56 -2.81
CA TYR A 499 -10.38 26.39 -1.65
C TYR A 499 -10.95 27.09 -0.41
N SER A 500 -10.61 26.61 0.79
CA SER A 500 -10.99 27.24 2.06
C SER A 500 -9.81 27.25 3.03
N GLN A 501 -9.41 28.42 3.54
CA GLN A 501 -8.53 28.52 4.71
C GLN A 501 -9.36 28.82 5.94
N ASN A 502 -9.09 28.13 7.05
CA ASN A 502 -9.62 28.55 8.34
C ASN A 502 -8.77 29.72 8.83
N LEU A 503 -9.30 30.93 8.63
CA LEU A 503 -8.74 32.15 9.18
C LEU A 503 -9.21 32.35 10.62
N ALA A 504 -8.39 33.03 11.42
CA ALA A 504 -8.80 33.43 12.76
C ALA A 504 -10.04 34.34 12.68
N ASN A 505 -10.94 34.23 13.65
CA ASN A 505 -12.18 35.01 13.64
C ASN A 505 -11.88 36.51 13.84
N VAL A 506 -12.70 37.36 13.22
CA VAL A 506 -12.86 38.76 13.65
C VAL A 506 -13.86 38.82 14.81
N THR A 507 -13.61 39.70 15.77
CA THR A 507 -14.50 39.87 16.92
C THR A 507 -15.03 41.29 16.97
N LEU A 508 -16.35 41.45 17.06
CA LEU A 508 -17.01 42.74 17.17
C LEU A 508 -16.80 43.32 18.57
N ALA A 509 -16.44 44.60 18.66
CA ALA A 509 -16.49 45.35 19.92
C ALA A 509 -17.79 46.15 20.04
N SER A 510 -18.15 46.93 19.01
CA SER A 510 -19.37 47.75 19.04
C SER A 510 -19.80 48.24 17.65
N THR A 511 -21.08 48.64 17.54
CA THR A 511 -21.65 49.42 16.44
C THR A 511 -22.11 50.77 16.97
N SER A 512 -21.79 51.86 16.28
CA SER A 512 -22.19 53.23 16.66
C SER A 512 -22.28 54.16 15.44
N PHE A 513 -22.83 55.35 15.60
CA PHE A 513 -22.71 56.38 14.56
C PHE A 513 -21.49 57.26 14.81
N SER A 514 -20.73 57.56 13.76
CA SER A 514 -19.64 58.52 13.85
C SER A 514 -20.14 59.95 14.05
N LEU A 515 -19.23 60.91 14.28
CA LEU A 515 -19.58 62.34 14.36
C LEU A 515 -20.22 62.90 13.07
N ARG A 516 -20.09 62.17 11.94
CA ARG A 516 -20.78 62.49 10.66
C ARG A 516 -22.09 61.71 10.50
N ASN A 517 -22.57 61.08 11.57
CA ASN A 517 -23.76 60.25 11.62
C ASN A 517 -23.71 59.06 10.64
N LYS A 518 -22.52 58.51 10.38
CA LYS A 518 -22.35 57.34 9.49
C LYS A 518 -22.17 56.06 10.31
N PRO A 519 -22.60 54.88 9.81
CA PRO A 519 -22.34 53.59 10.46
C PRO A 519 -20.85 53.39 10.72
N LEU A 520 -20.49 53.18 11.99
CA LEU A 520 -19.13 52.94 12.49
C LEU A 520 -19.07 51.60 13.20
N ILE A 521 -18.34 50.67 12.60
CA ILE A 521 -18.07 49.32 13.10
C ILE A 521 -16.72 49.35 13.82
N THR A 522 -16.68 48.92 15.08
CA THR A 522 -15.45 48.74 15.84
C THR A 522 -15.24 47.27 16.17
N LEU A 523 -14.10 46.71 15.77
CA LEU A 523 -13.66 45.37 16.11
C LEU A 523 -12.74 45.41 17.34
N SER A 524 -12.81 44.38 18.19
CA SER A 524 -11.87 44.22 19.30
C SER A 524 -10.55 43.63 18.84
N SER A 525 -10.56 42.88 17.73
CA SER A 525 -9.39 42.19 17.20
C SER A 525 -9.59 41.76 15.74
N VAL A 526 -8.47 41.70 15.01
CA VAL A 526 -8.33 41.07 13.68
C VAL A 526 -7.23 39.99 13.74
N ASN A 527 -6.99 39.42 14.94
CA ASN A 527 -5.82 38.61 15.31
C ASN A 527 -5.42 37.60 14.24
N GLY A 528 -4.16 37.61 13.82
CA GLY A 528 -3.60 36.64 12.87
C GLY A 528 -4.02 36.83 11.41
N ASN A 529 -4.86 37.82 11.09
CA ASN A 529 -5.31 38.11 9.72
C ASN A 529 -4.64 39.38 9.17
N THR A 530 -4.51 39.48 7.83
CA THR A 530 -4.02 40.72 7.19
C THR A 530 -5.01 41.88 7.35
N GLY A 531 -6.30 41.57 7.48
CA GLY A 531 -7.37 42.52 7.69
C GLY A 531 -8.74 41.85 7.64
N TYR A 532 -9.76 42.62 7.28
CA TYR A 532 -11.11 42.14 7.01
C TYR A 532 -11.73 42.88 5.82
N LYS A 533 -12.73 42.24 5.21
CA LYS A 533 -13.57 42.81 4.16
C LYS A 533 -14.94 43.10 4.71
N VAL A 534 -15.49 44.24 4.32
CA VAL A 534 -16.84 44.67 4.70
C VAL A 534 -17.74 44.60 3.50
N TYR A 535 -18.86 43.91 3.67
CA TYR A 535 -19.91 43.78 2.67
C TYR A 535 -21.17 44.43 3.21
N ARG A 536 -21.91 45.16 2.37
CA ARG A 536 -23.21 45.73 2.70
C ARG A 536 -24.31 44.99 1.95
N ALA A 537 -25.40 44.67 2.62
CA ALA A 537 -26.56 44.06 2.00
C ALA A 537 -27.22 45.00 0.98
N LEU A 538 -27.70 44.43 -0.11
CA LEU A 538 -28.53 45.07 -1.13
C LEU A 538 -30.00 44.69 -0.90
N TYR A 539 -30.92 45.44 -1.50
CA TYR A 539 -32.36 45.21 -1.36
C TYR A 539 -32.83 43.80 -1.78
N ASN A 540 -32.07 43.10 -2.61
CA ASN A 540 -32.36 41.73 -3.06
C ASN A 540 -31.77 40.65 -2.13
N GLY A 541 -31.27 41.01 -0.95
CA GLY A 541 -30.68 40.07 0.01
C GLY A 541 -29.25 39.62 -0.31
N THR A 542 -28.65 40.09 -1.42
CA THR A 542 -27.25 39.82 -1.76
C THR A 542 -26.31 40.82 -1.09
N TYR A 543 -25.03 40.49 -0.98
CA TYR A 543 -24.02 41.34 -0.33
C TYR A 543 -23.02 41.89 -1.35
N LYS A 544 -22.74 43.20 -1.29
CA LYS A 544 -21.71 43.86 -2.11
C LYS A 544 -20.51 44.26 -1.24
N GLN A 545 -19.30 43.92 -1.65
CA GLN A 545 -18.08 44.39 -0.97
C GLN A 545 -17.98 45.92 -1.11
N ILE A 546 -17.87 46.63 0.01
CA ILE A 546 -17.72 48.09 0.04
C ILE A 546 -16.36 48.55 0.56
N ALA A 547 -15.62 47.68 1.26
CA ALA A 547 -14.29 48.01 1.77
C ALA A 547 -13.41 46.80 2.04
N THR A 548 -12.11 47.06 2.04
CA THR A 548 -11.05 46.21 2.63
C THR A 548 -10.34 47.06 3.68
N ALA A 549 -10.32 46.60 4.92
CA ALA A 549 -9.78 47.36 6.06
C ALA A 549 -8.81 46.52 6.87
N LYS A 550 -7.85 47.20 7.50
CA LYS A 550 -6.86 46.59 8.41
C LYS A 550 -6.96 47.12 9.83
N VAL A 551 -7.53 48.32 9.98
CA VAL A 551 -7.69 49.02 11.25
C VAL A 551 -8.94 48.53 11.98
N LEU A 552 -8.94 48.57 13.30
CA LEU A 552 -10.07 48.08 14.12
C LEU A 552 -11.38 48.87 13.93
N LYS A 553 -11.32 50.10 13.40
CA LYS A 553 -12.50 50.96 13.20
C LYS A 553 -12.78 51.16 11.71
N PHE A 554 -13.97 50.80 11.26
CA PHE A 554 -14.44 51.02 9.89
C PHE A 554 -15.71 51.89 9.87
N GLU A 555 -15.65 53.01 9.16
CA GLU A 555 -16.80 53.90 8.90
C GLU A 555 -17.28 53.72 7.46
N ASP A 556 -18.57 53.42 7.26
CA ASP A 556 -19.17 53.40 5.93
C ASP A 556 -19.50 54.83 5.47
N LYS A 557 -18.49 55.50 4.93
CA LYS A 557 -18.61 56.87 4.37
C LYS A 557 -19.61 56.98 3.21
N SER A 558 -19.90 55.86 2.54
CA SER A 558 -20.82 55.81 1.40
C SER A 558 -22.29 55.71 1.81
N ALA A 559 -22.57 55.40 3.08
CA ALA A 559 -23.93 55.24 3.58
C ALA A 559 -24.60 56.61 3.81
N GLY A 560 -25.93 56.66 3.81
CA GLY A 560 -26.68 57.84 4.26
C GLY A 560 -26.43 58.14 5.74
N ALA A 561 -26.64 59.40 6.17
CA ALA A 561 -26.63 59.70 7.60
C ALA A 561 -27.73 58.91 8.33
N TYR A 562 -27.41 58.32 9.47
CA TYR A 562 -28.29 57.44 10.27
C TYR A 562 -28.90 56.26 9.51
N SER A 563 -28.27 55.83 8.41
CA SER A 563 -28.81 54.74 7.61
C SER A 563 -28.70 53.39 8.33
N ARG A 564 -29.81 52.67 8.33
CA ARG A 564 -29.93 51.32 8.88
C ARG A 564 -29.56 50.29 7.82
N ASN A 565 -28.31 49.84 7.86
CA ASN A 565 -27.80 48.86 6.90
C ASN A 565 -27.39 47.58 7.62
N PHE A 566 -27.40 46.49 6.87
CA PHE A 566 -26.83 45.21 7.30
C PHE A 566 -25.46 45.03 6.66
N TYR A 567 -24.49 44.64 7.46
CA TYR A 567 -23.13 44.40 7.04
C TYR A 567 -22.68 43.00 7.40
N ARG A 568 -21.84 42.43 6.53
CA ARG A 568 -21.08 41.21 6.79
C ARG A 568 -19.60 41.54 6.82
N ILE A 569 -18.89 41.05 7.84
CA ILE A 569 -17.48 41.30 8.05
C ILE A 569 -16.74 39.97 8.05
N ALA A 570 -15.88 39.76 7.05
CA ALA A 570 -15.12 38.53 6.91
C ALA A 570 -13.61 38.82 7.05
N PRO A 571 -12.85 38.04 7.84
CA PRO A 571 -11.40 38.17 7.89
C PRO A 571 -10.82 37.88 6.51
N TYR A 572 -9.70 38.51 6.18
CA TYR A 572 -8.90 38.10 5.04
C TYR A 572 -7.42 38.10 5.41
N THR A 573 -6.67 37.22 4.76
CA THR A 573 -5.21 37.26 4.82
C THR A 573 -4.63 37.33 3.42
N LYS A 574 -3.42 37.87 3.30
CA LYS A 574 -2.63 37.78 2.07
C LYS A 574 -1.54 36.76 2.30
N VAL A 575 -1.49 35.76 1.44
CA VAL A 575 -0.38 34.81 1.37
C VAL A 575 0.29 35.03 0.02
N ALA A 576 1.46 35.67 0.05
CA ALA A 576 2.18 36.14 -1.13
C ALA A 576 1.29 37.00 -2.07
N LYS A 577 1.08 36.55 -3.33
CA LYS A 577 0.25 37.25 -4.34
C LYS A 577 -1.25 36.96 -4.22
N SER A 578 -1.66 36.04 -3.34
CA SER A 578 -3.05 35.60 -3.22
C SER A 578 -3.72 36.23 -2.00
N GLU A 579 -4.98 36.65 -2.17
CA GLU A 579 -5.83 37.14 -1.10
C GLU A 579 -6.86 36.05 -0.75
N ILE A 580 -6.92 35.68 0.53
CA ILE A 580 -7.76 34.60 1.04
C ILE A 580 -8.78 35.19 2.00
N ILE A 581 -10.07 34.87 1.82
CA ILE A 581 -11.18 35.37 2.64
C ILE A 581 -11.71 34.23 3.50
N GLY A 582 -11.82 34.43 4.80
CA GLY A 582 -12.29 33.42 5.74
C GLY A 582 -13.80 33.19 5.65
N LYS A 583 -14.23 31.95 5.87
CA LYS A 583 -15.67 31.59 5.88
C LYS A 583 -16.40 32.04 7.14
N ASN A 584 -15.69 32.18 8.26
CA ASN A 584 -16.28 32.70 9.50
C ASN A 584 -16.40 34.22 9.39
N TYR A 585 -17.63 34.71 9.35
CA TYR A 585 -17.95 36.13 9.30
C TYR A 585 -18.85 36.50 10.49
N ILE A 586 -18.89 37.79 10.78
CA ILE A 586 -19.89 38.37 11.69
C ILE A 586 -20.85 39.24 10.87
N ASP A 587 -22.14 39.12 11.15
CA ASP A 587 -23.17 39.98 10.59
C ASP A 587 -23.54 41.05 11.64
N VAL A 588 -23.63 42.30 11.20
CA VAL A 588 -23.93 43.44 12.07
C VAL A 588 -25.00 44.34 11.43
N ALA A 589 -25.90 44.85 12.26
CA ALA A 589 -26.96 45.75 11.85
C ALA A 589 -26.81 47.10 12.56
N PHE A 590 -27.25 48.17 11.88
CA PHE A 590 -27.32 49.54 12.39
C PHE A 590 -28.74 50.06 12.43
#